data_AF-A0A5C8BTN5-F1
#
_entry.id   AF-A0A5C8BTN5-F1
#
_cell.length_a   1.000
_cell.length_b   1.000
_cell.length_c   1.000
_cell.angle_alpha   90.00
_cell.angle_beta   90.00
_cell.angle_gamma   90.00
#
_symmetry.space_group_name_H-M   'P 1'
#
loop_
_entity.id
_entity.type
_entity.pdbx_description
1 polymer ?
#
loop_
_entity_poly.entity_id
_entity_poly.type
_entity_poly.pdbx_seq_one_letter_code
_entity_poly.pdbx_strand_id
1 'polypeptide(L)'
;MTFVVTENCIKCKYQDCVEVCPVDCFYEGPNFLVINPDECIDCALCEPECPANAIFSEDELPAGQEVFIELNAELSEKWAGNNITQIGEVPADREEWNGKPNKLQYLEK
;
A
#
# COMPACT_ATOMS: atom_id res chain seq x y z
N MET A 1 -6.35 10.65 11.01
CA MET A 1 -6.83 10.06 9.75
C MET A 1 -5.70 9.13 9.33
N THR A 2 -5.80 8.44 8.20
CA THR A 2 -4.67 7.64 7.70
C THR A 2 -4.65 7.67 6.19
N PHE A 3 -3.48 7.36 5.64
CA PHE A 3 -3.35 6.95 4.25
C PHE A 3 -3.59 5.44 4.12
N VAL A 4 -4.11 5.03 2.97
CA VAL A 4 -4.55 3.67 2.69
C VAL A 4 -4.00 3.23 1.34
N VAL A 5 -3.36 2.06 1.30
CA VAL A 5 -2.95 1.42 0.04
C VAL A 5 -4.14 0.64 -0.52
N THR A 6 -4.44 0.84 -1.80
CA THR A 6 -5.65 0.34 -2.49
C THR A 6 -5.31 -0.65 -3.60
N GLU A 7 -6.33 -1.15 -4.31
CA GLU A 7 -6.25 -2.29 -5.23
C GLU A 7 -5.09 -2.21 -6.22
N ASN A 8 -4.78 -1.03 -6.76
CA ASN A 8 -3.80 -0.93 -7.84
C ASN A 8 -2.35 -1.24 -7.39
N CYS A 9 -2.06 -1.32 -6.09
CA CYS A 9 -0.73 -1.78 -5.63
C CYS A 9 -0.56 -3.30 -5.77
N ILE A 10 -1.63 -4.09 -5.75
CA ILE A 10 -1.54 -5.56 -5.82
C ILE A 10 -0.85 -5.99 -7.13
N LYS A 11 0.19 -6.82 -7.00
CA LYS A 11 1.11 -7.26 -8.07
C LYS A 11 1.94 -6.16 -8.74
N CYS A 12 1.72 -4.89 -8.40
CA CYS A 12 2.60 -3.79 -8.80
C CYS A 12 3.74 -3.63 -7.79
N LYS A 13 3.39 -3.45 -6.52
CA LYS A 13 4.32 -3.40 -5.37
C LYS A 13 5.65 -2.68 -5.71
N TYR A 14 5.53 -1.43 -6.14
CA TYR A 14 6.65 -0.58 -6.55
C TYR A 14 7.58 -0.21 -5.39
N GLN A 15 7.01 -0.03 -4.19
CA GLN A 15 7.70 0.31 -2.95
C GLN A 15 8.29 1.73 -2.85
N ASP A 16 8.22 2.59 -3.88
CA ASP A 16 8.71 3.98 -3.81
C ASP A 16 8.15 4.78 -2.61
N CYS A 17 6.92 4.46 -2.20
CA CYS A 17 6.26 5.09 -1.04
C CYS A 17 7.00 4.90 0.29
N VAL A 18 7.87 3.89 0.42
CA VAL A 18 8.57 3.60 1.68
C VAL A 18 9.74 4.56 1.91
N GLU A 19 10.38 5.06 0.86
CA GLU A 19 11.56 5.94 0.99
C GLU A 19 11.22 7.32 1.55
N VAL A 20 9.94 7.72 1.42
CA VAL A 20 9.46 9.04 1.84
C VAL A 20 8.65 9.00 3.14
N CYS A 21 8.44 7.83 3.73
CA CYS A 21 7.67 7.69 4.96
C CYS A 21 8.52 8.11 6.18
N PRO A 22 8.18 9.19 6.90
CA PRO A 22 9.00 9.69 8.01
C PRO A 22 8.89 8.87 9.31
N VAL A 23 7.92 7.95 9.36
CA VAL A 23 7.56 7.16 10.54
C VAL A 23 7.61 5.65 10.27
N ASP A 24 8.13 5.26 9.10
CA ASP A 24 8.33 3.86 8.72
C ASP A 24 7.07 2.98 8.86
N CYS A 25 5.88 3.50 8.56
CA CYS A 25 4.61 2.80 8.85
C CYS A 25 4.14 1.84 7.73
N PHE A 26 5.05 1.34 6.89
CA PHE A 26 4.73 0.40 5.79
C PHE A 26 5.09 -1.03 6.15
N TYR A 27 4.14 -1.94 5.88
CA TYR A 27 4.28 -3.36 6.13
C TYR A 27 4.12 -4.15 4.84
N GLU A 28 4.97 -5.15 4.68
CA GLU A 28 5.15 -5.83 3.41
C GLU A 28 4.54 -7.23 3.40
N GLY A 29 3.68 -7.47 2.41
CA GLY A 29 3.23 -8.80 2.00
C GLY A 29 3.93 -9.29 0.74
N PRO A 30 3.60 -10.51 0.26
CA PRO A 30 4.22 -11.09 -0.93
C PRO A 30 4.06 -10.22 -2.18
N ASN A 31 2.87 -9.66 -2.40
CA ASN A 31 2.54 -8.92 -3.62
C ASN A 31 1.80 -7.59 -3.39
N PHE A 32 1.82 -7.08 -2.15
CA PHE A 32 1.11 -5.88 -1.73
C PHE A 32 1.82 -5.23 -0.53
N LEU A 33 1.63 -3.92 -0.35
CA LEU A 33 2.05 -3.18 0.84
C LEU A 33 0.82 -2.63 1.55
N VAL A 34 0.91 -2.44 2.85
CA VAL A 34 -0.12 -1.77 3.66
C VAL A 34 0.49 -0.71 4.57
N ILE A 35 -0.33 0.26 4.93
CA ILE A 35 0.00 1.30 5.91
C ILE A 35 -0.64 0.93 7.24
N ASN A 36 0.12 1.00 8.33
CA ASN A 36 -0.45 0.90 9.67
C ASN A 36 -1.16 2.21 10.04
N PRO A 37 -2.48 2.19 10.30
CA PRO A 37 -3.26 3.40 10.58
C PRO A 37 -2.91 4.06 11.92
N ASP A 38 -2.41 3.30 12.90
CA ASP A 38 -2.03 3.84 14.22
C ASP A 38 -0.67 4.54 14.19
N GLU A 39 0.17 4.23 13.20
CA GLU A 39 1.50 4.79 13.03
C GLU A 39 1.53 5.93 12.00
N CYS A 40 0.60 5.92 11.04
CA CYS A 40 0.51 6.97 10.04
C CYS A 40 0.22 8.34 10.69
N ILE A 41 0.96 9.36 10.25
CA ILE A 41 0.83 10.74 10.76
C ILE A 41 0.21 11.71 9.75
N ASP A 42 -0.47 11.21 8.72
CA ASP A 42 -1.17 12.01 7.70
C ASP A 42 -0.29 13.05 6.99
N CYS A 43 1.00 12.75 6.76
CA CYS A 43 1.92 13.71 6.13
C CYS A 43 1.76 13.85 4.60
N ALA A 44 1.00 12.96 3.96
CA ALA A 44 0.72 12.94 2.50
C ALA A 44 1.93 12.77 1.57
N LEU A 45 3.13 12.47 2.09
CA LEU A 45 4.34 12.34 1.25
C LEU A 45 4.32 11.11 0.34
N CYS A 46 3.69 10.02 0.76
CA CYS A 46 3.71 8.74 0.04
C CYS A 46 2.75 8.68 -1.15
N GLU A 47 1.67 9.48 -1.14
CA GLU A 47 0.67 9.51 -2.20
C GLU A 47 1.25 9.87 -3.59
N PRO A 48 1.94 11.01 -3.77
CA PRO A 48 2.47 11.41 -5.08
C PRO A 48 3.61 10.50 -5.58
N GLU A 49 4.26 9.78 -4.68
CA GLU A 49 5.40 8.91 -5.01
C GLU A 49 4.97 7.54 -5.54
N CYS A 50 3.71 7.13 -5.35
CA CYS A 50 3.25 5.83 -5.80
C CYS A 50 3.04 5.79 -7.34
N PRO A 51 3.85 5.05 -8.12
CA PRO A 51 3.70 5.02 -9.59
C PRO A 51 2.39 4.34 -10.04
N ALA A 52 1.77 3.55 -9.16
CA ALA A 52 0.47 2.94 -9.38
C ALA A 52 -0.71 3.85 -9.01
N ASN A 53 -0.48 5.06 -8.46
CA ASN A 53 -1.54 5.92 -7.92
C ASN A 53 -2.50 5.13 -7.01
N ALA A 54 -1.92 4.33 -6.11
CA ALA A 54 -2.66 3.36 -5.30
C ALA A 54 -2.79 3.78 -3.84
N ILE A 55 -2.36 4.98 -3.47
CA ILE A 55 -2.38 5.48 -2.09
C ILE A 55 -3.30 6.67 -2.04
N PHE A 56 -4.22 6.68 -1.07
CA PHE A 56 -5.20 7.75 -0.89
C PHE A 56 -5.35 8.05 0.60
N SER A 57 -5.76 9.27 0.93
CA SER A 57 -6.36 9.54 2.24
C SER A 57 -7.63 8.69 2.43
N GLU A 58 -7.90 8.21 3.64
CA GLU A 58 -9.11 7.42 3.93
C GLU A 58 -10.42 8.13 3.53
N ASP A 59 -10.43 9.47 3.61
CA ASP A 59 -11.58 10.32 3.26
C ASP A 59 -11.72 10.57 1.74
N GLU A 60 -10.69 10.28 0.96
CA GLU A 60 -10.60 10.55 -0.48
C GLU A 60 -10.54 9.27 -1.32
N LEU A 61 -10.90 8.13 -0.72
CA LEU A 61 -10.92 6.85 -1.40
C LEU A 61 -11.85 6.86 -2.63
N PRO A 62 -11.39 6.32 -3.78
CA PRO A 62 -12.28 6.05 -4.89
C PRO A 62 -13.41 5.10 -4.48
N ALA A 63 -14.61 5.31 -5.04
CA ALA A 63 -15.78 4.49 -4.74
C ALA A 63 -15.49 2.99 -4.97
N GLY A 64 -15.83 2.16 -3.98
CA GLY A 64 -15.59 0.71 -4.01
C GLY A 64 -14.22 0.26 -3.48
N GLN A 65 -13.38 1.18 -3.00
CA GLN A 65 -12.08 0.87 -2.37
C GLN A 65 -12.15 0.90 -0.83
N GLU A 66 -13.32 1.10 -0.23
CA GLU A 66 -13.49 1.26 1.23
C GLU A 66 -13.04 0.02 2.01
N VAL A 67 -13.11 -1.17 1.39
CA VAL A 67 -12.59 -2.42 1.96
C VAL A 67 -11.11 -2.37 2.30
N PHE A 68 -10.33 -1.50 1.63
CA PHE A 68 -8.90 -1.39 1.87
C PHE A 68 -8.55 -0.73 3.20
N ILE A 69 -9.46 0.03 3.82
CA ILE A 69 -9.22 0.63 5.15
C ILE A 69 -8.95 -0.48 6.17
N GLU A 70 -9.94 -1.37 6.34
CA GLU A 70 -9.87 -2.47 7.31
C GLU A 70 -8.79 -3.48 6.91
N LEU A 71 -8.60 -3.71 5.61
CA LEU A 71 -7.54 -4.59 5.10
C LEU A 71 -6.13 -4.08 5.43
N ASN A 72 -5.89 -2.77 5.36
CA ASN A 72 -4.58 -2.18 5.72
C ASN A 72 -4.32 -2.37 7.23
N ALA A 73 -5.33 -2.07 8.06
CA ALA A 73 -5.26 -2.29 9.50
C ALA A 73 -4.93 -3.76 9.85
N GLU A 74 -5.75 -4.70 9.36
CA GLU A 74 -5.58 -6.14 9.63
C GLU A 74 -4.21 -6.67 9.17
N LEU A 75 -3.78 -6.31 7.96
CA LEU A 75 -2.55 -6.84 7.39
C LEU A 75 -1.31 -6.18 7.99
N SER A 76 -1.39 -4.93 8.46
CA SER A 76 -0.27 -4.29 9.14
C SER A 76 0.07 -5.01 10.46
N GLU A 77 -0.94 -5.46 11.21
CA GLU A 77 -0.74 -6.30 12.38
C GLU A 77 -0.23 -7.70 12.00
N LYS A 78 -0.85 -8.34 10.99
CA LYS A 78 -0.48 -9.69 10.55
C LYS A 78 0.96 -9.75 10.02
N TRP A 79 1.40 -8.70 9.34
CA TRP A 79 2.73 -8.56 8.78
C TRP A 79 3.67 -7.72 9.66
N ALA A 80 3.36 -7.54 10.95
CA ALA A 80 4.16 -6.71 11.87
C ALA A 80 5.65 -7.08 11.93
N GLY A 81 6.01 -8.32 11.60
CA GLY A 81 7.40 -8.78 11.49
C GLY A 81 8.11 -8.41 10.19
N ASN A 82 7.43 -7.76 9.24
CA ASN A 82 7.94 -7.38 7.92
C ASN A 82 7.69 -5.89 7.63
N ASN A 83 8.08 -5.05 8.59
CA ASN A 83 8.18 -3.60 8.41
C ASN A 83 9.36 -3.28 7.47
N ILE A 84 9.15 -2.39 6.49
CA ILE A 84 10.18 -2.04 5.51
C ILE A 84 10.41 -0.52 5.46
N THR A 85 11.68 -0.12 5.38
CA THR A 85 12.12 1.28 5.39
C THR A 85 12.91 1.68 4.13
N GLN A 86 13.03 0.76 3.18
CA GLN A 86 13.77 0.94 1.93
C GLN A 86 13.20 0.02 0.84
N ILE A 87 13.42 0.38 -0.43
CA ILE A 87 12.99 -0.45 -1.57
C ILE A 87 13.75 -1.78 -1.55
N GLY A 88 12.99 -2.87 -1.66
CA GLY A 88 13.47 -4.24 -1.73
C GLY A 88 13.24 -4.87 -3.11
N GLU A 89 12.75 -6.10 -3.13
CA GLU A 89 12.45 -6.83 -4.37
C GLU A 89 11.09 -6.40 -4.92
N VAL A 90 11.10 -5.83 -6.13
CA VAL A 90 9.90 -5.41 -6.86
C VAL A 90 9.53 -6.43 -7.94
N PRO A 91 8.24 -6.70 -8.18
CA PRO A 91 7.82 -7.61 -9.24
C PRO A 91 8.34 -7.18 -10.62
N ALA A 92 8.86 -8.15 -11.39
CA ALA A 92 9.39 -7.90 -12.73
C ALA A 92 8.28 -7.53 -13.73
N ASP A 93 7.07 -8.04 -13.51
CA ASP A 93 5.87 -7.82 -14.33
C ASP A 93 4.98 -6.67 -13.81
N ARG A 94 5.44 -5.85 -12.86
CA ARG A 94 4.64 -4.78 -12.23
C ARG A 94 3.97 -3.81 -13.21
N GLU A 95 4.66 -3.48 -14.30
CA GLU A 95 4.14 -2.60 -15.36
C GLU A 95 2.95 -3.23 -16.09
N GLU A 96 2.95 -4.56 -16.24
CA GLU A 96 1.84 -5.27 -16.86
C GLU A 96 0.60 -5.29 -15.96
N TRP A 97 0.77 -5.10 -14.65
CA TRP A 97 -0.31 -5.09 -13.67
C TRP A 97 -0.84 -3.70 -13.33
N ASN A 98 -0.10 -2.65 -13.69
CA ASN A 98 -0.51 -1.29 -13.39
C ASN A 98 -1.77 -0.92 -14.18
N GLY A 99 -2.82 -0.50 -13.47
CA GLY A 99 -4.10 -0.10 -14.04
C GLY A 99 -5.05 -1.25 -14.39
N LYS A 100 -4.65 -2.52 -14.18
CA LYS A 100 -5.59 -3.66 -14.32
C LYS A 100 -6.62 -3.61 -13.18
N PRO A 101 -7.92 -3.79 -13.46
CA PRO A 101 -8.97 -3.79 -12.43
C PRO A 101 -9.09 -5.16 -11.75
N ASN A 102 -9.83 -5.21 -10.64
CA ASN A 102 -10.21 -6.44 -9.93
C ASN A 102 -9.00 -7.25 -9.46
N LYS A 103 -7.96 -6.57 -8.97
CA LYS A 103 -6.75 -7.21 -8.48
C LYS A 103 -6.86 -7.77 -7.07
N LEU A 104 -7.90 -7.39 -6.31
CA LEU A 104 -8.11 -7.90 -4.95
C LEU A 104 -8.13 -9.44 -4.86
N GLN A 105 -8.66 -10.12 -5.88
CA GLN A 105 -8.69 -11.59 -5.95
C GLN A 105 -7.30 -12.24 -6.03
N TYR A 106 -6.26 -11.48 -6.38
CA TYR A 106 -4.88 -11.95 -6.48
C TYR A 106 -4.04 -11.61 -5.25
N LEU A 107 -4.61 -10.97 -4.23
CA LEU A 107 -3.89 -10.63 -3.01
C LEU A 107 -3.41 -11.89 -2.29
N GLU A 108 -2.13 -11.90 -1.92
CA GLU A 108 -1.51 -12.96 -1.12
C GLU A 108 -1.31 -12.45 0.31
N LYS A 109 -1.84 -13.17 1.32
CA LYS A 109 -1.89 -12.74 2.73
C LYS A 109 -1.00 -13.54 3.66
#